data_AF-A0A345BVY2-F1
#
_entry.id   AF-A0A345BVY2-F1
#
_cell.length_a   1.000
_cell.length_b   1.000
_cell.length_c   1.000
_cell.angle_alpha   90.00
_cell.angle_beta   90.00
_cell.angle_gamma   90.00
#
_symmetry.space_group_name_H-M   'P 1'
#
loop_
_entity.id
_entity.type
_entity.pdbx_description
1 polymer ?
#
loop_
_entity_poly.entity_id
_entity_poly.type
_entity_poly.pdbx_seq_one_letter_code
_entity_poly.pdbx_strand_id
1 'polypeptide(L)'
;MTAFVIISILLHLVSLAAIAYLFLKNAAPGDEIEQLLKKYTTEMNEDNERLLRRLQPEQVQTPKHTFESELAQAAGKVERQEKGYEPPEPVGENEARVTPAAQALRLAQTGKSTQEIAEDLTLGYGEVEWLLQKHGRR
;
A
#
# COMPACT_ATOMS: atom_id res chain seq x y z
N MET A 1 -48.91 -4.63 -48.20
CA MET A 1 -48.91 -5.05 -46.79
C MET A 1 -47.65 -5.84 -46.43
N THR A 2 -47.31 -6.91 -47.15
CA THR A 2 -46.09 -7.72 -46.90
C THR A 2 -44.77 -6.97 -47.08
N ALA A 3 -44.66 -6.08 -48.07
CA ALA A 3 -43.46 -5.29 -48.31
C ALA A 3 -43.05 -4.39 -47.13
N PHE A 4 -44.01 -3.75 -46.46
CA PHE A 4 -43.73 -2.92 -45.27
C PHE A 4 -43.22 -3.75 -44.09
N VAL A 5 -43.72 -4.98 -43.93
CA VAL A 5 -43.25 -5.92 -42.89
C VAL A 5 -41.82 -6.37 -43.18
N ILE A 6 -41.50 -6.69 -44.44
CA ILE A 6 -40.14 -7.08 -44.85
C ILE A 6 -39.16 -5.94 -44.58
N ILE A 7 -39.50 -4.71 -44.97
CA ILE A 7 -38.65 -3.53 -44.75
C ILE A 7 -38.45 -3.27 -43.25
N SER A 8 -39.49 -3.42 -42.43
CA SER A 8 -39.39 -3.28 -40.97
C SER A 8 -38.41 -4.28 -40.35
N ILE A 9 -38.50 -5.56 -40.74
CA ILE A 9 -37.60 -6.62 -40.26
C ILE A 9 -36.16 -6.37 -40.73
N LEU A 10 -35.98 -5.92 -41.97
CA LEU A 10 -34.66 -5.60 -42.53
C LEU A 10 -34.00 -4.44 -41.78
N LEU A 11 -34.76 -3.41 -41.42
CA LEU A 11 -34.26 -2.30 -40.59
C LEU A 11 -33.85 -2.76 -39.18
N HIS A 12 -34.63 -3.64 -38.57
CA HIS A 12 -34.29 -4.20 -37.26
C HIS A 12 -33.01 -5.06 -37.32
N LEU A 13 -32.83 -5.86 -38.37
CA LEU A 13 -31.60 -6.64 -38.58
C LEU A 13 -30.37 -5.73 -38.73
N VAL A 14 -30.50 -4.64 -39.49
CA VAL A 14 -29.42 -3.65 -39.63
C VAL A 14 -29.12 -2.95 -38.30
N SER A 15 -30.15 -2.60 -37.53
CA SER A 15 -29.98 -2.00 -36.20
C SER A 15 -29.28 -2.95 -35.23
N LEU A 16 -29.70 -4.22 -35.18
CA LEU A 16 -29.05 -5.25 -34.36
C LEU A 16 -27.60 -5.48 -34.78
N ALA A 17 -27.32 -5.51 -36.09
CA ALA A 17 -25.96 -5.62 -36.61
C ALA A 17 -25.10 -4.42 -36.21
N ALA A 18 -25.64 -3.20 -36.28
CA ALA A 18 -24.95 -1.99 -35.85
C ALA A 18 -24.64 -1.98 -34.35
N ILE A 19 -25.58 -2.42 -33.52
CA ILE A 19 -25.38 -2.56 -32.07
C ILE A 19 -24.30 -3.59 -31.76
N ALA A 20 -24.34 -4.77 -32.39
CA ALA A 20 -23.33 -5.81 -32.19
C ALA A 20 -21.93 -5.35 -32.63
N TYR A 21 -21.83 -4.67 -33.78
CA TYR A 21 -20.58 -4.10 -34.28
C TYR A 21 -20.00 -3.05 -33.32
N LEU A 22 -20.86 -2.17 -32.79
CA LEU A 22 -20.46 -1.13 -31.84
C LEU A 22 -20.06 -1.72 -30.49
N PHE A 23 -20.74 -2.77 -30.03
CA PHE A 23 -20.38 -3.49 -28.81
C PHE A 23 -19.01 -4.16 -28.92
N LEU A 24 -18.73 -4.84 -30.04
CA LEU A 24 -17.43 -5.47 -30.27
C LEU A 24 -16.30 -4.44 -30.33
N LYS A 25 -16.53 -3.29 -30.95
CA LYS A 25 -15.54 -2.19 -31.02
C LYS A 25 -15.32 -1.52 -29.65
N ASN A 26 -16.36 -1.42 -28.83
CA ASN A 26 -16.31 -0.80 -27.50
C ASN A 26 -15.98 -1.78 -26.38
N ALA A 27 -15.81 -3.08 -26.66
CA ALA A 27 -15.38 -4.09 -25.68
C ALA A 27 -13.86 -4.08 -25.42
N ALA A 28 -13.09 -3.29 -26.17
CA ALA A 28 -11.65 -3.12 -26.02
C ALA A 28 -11.11 -2.51 -24.71
N PRO A 29 -11.85 -1.73 -23.87
CA PRO A 29 -11.27 -1.15 -22.66
C PRO A 29 -11.02 -2.19 -21.55
N GLY A 30 -11.53 -3.42 -21.69
CA GLY A 30 -11.22 -4.52 -20.76
C GLY A 30 -9.78 -5.00 -20.88
N ASP A 31 -9.23 -5.04 -22.10
CA ASP A 31 -7.90 -5.59 -22.37
C ASP A 31 -6.77 -4.70 -21.82
N GLU A 32 -6.93 -3.38 -21.88
CA GLU A 32 -5.94 -2.44 -21.32
C GLU A 32 -5.90 -2.52 -19.79
N ILE A 33 -7.07 -2.63 -19.16
CA ILE A 33 -7.19 -2.79 -17.70
C ILE A 33 -6.64 -4.15 -17.27
N GLU A 34 -6.94 -5.22 -18.02
CA GLU A 34 -6.39 -6.55 -17.76
C GLU A 34 -4.86 -6.57 -17.89
N GLN A 35 -4.31 -5.96 -18.94
CA GLN A 35 -2.87 -5.85 -19.13
C GLN A 35 -2.21 -5.02 -18.01
N LEU A 36 -2.84 -3.94 -17.57
CA LEU A 36 -2.35 -3.13 -16.46
C LEU A 36 -2.36 -3.91 -15.14
N LEU A 37 -3.45 -4.61 -14.85
CA LEU A 37 -3.58 -5.46 -13.66
C LEU A 37 -2.56 -6.59 -13.67
N LYS A 38 -2.36 -7.22 -14.84
CA LYS A 38 -1.37 -8.29 -15.03
C LYS A 38 0.05 -7.76 -14.83
N LYS A 39 0.37 -6.59 -15.38
CA LYS A 39 1.66 -5.92 -15.19
C LYS A 39 1.93 -5.65 -13.72
N TYR A 40 0.98 -5.02 -13.02
CA TYR A 40 1.12 -4.70 -11.60
C TYR A 40 1.29 -5.95 -10.73
N THR A 41 0.49 -6.99 -11.00
CA THR A 41 0.60 -8.27 -10.27
C THR A 41 1.94 -8.95 -10.51
N THR A 42 2.45 -8.89 -11.74
CA THR A 42 3.76 -9.45 -12.10
C THR A 42 4.89 -8.71 -11.40
N GLU A 43 4.88 -7.38 -11.45
CA GLU A 43 5.89 -6.52 -10.81
C GLU A 43 5.93 -6.74 -9.28
N MET A 44 4.75 -6.80 -8.64
CA MET A 44 4.66 -7.06 -7.20
C MET A 44 5.15 -8.46 -6.82
N ASN A 45 4.90 -9.48 -7.66
CA ASN A 45 5.39 -10.82 -7.43
C ASN A 45 6.92 -10.90 -7.56
N GLU A 46 7.49 -10.25 -8.57
CA GLU A 46 8.94 -10.15 -8.76
C GLU A 46 9.63 -9.45 -7.58
N ASP A 47 9.04 -8.39 -7.04
CA ASP A 47 9.57 -7.70 -5.86
C ASP A 47 9.52 -8.57 -4.61
N ASN A 48 8.45 -9.32 -4.41
CA ASN A 48 8.37 -10.29 -3.31
C ASN A 48 9.45 -11.37 -3.42
N GLU A 49 9.70 -11.88 -4.63
CA GLU A 49 10.80 -12.83 -4.85
C GLU A 49 12.17 -12.20 -4.57
N ARG A 50 12.39 -10.95 -4.97
CA ARG A 50 13.64 -10.21 -4.67
C ARG A 50 13.86 -10.05 -3.18
N LEU A 51 12.81 -9.72 -2.42
CA LEU A 51 12.87 -9.61 -0.97
C LEU A 51 13.16 -10.97 -0.33
N LEU A 52 12.48 -12.03 -0.77
CA LEU A 52 12.74 -13.39 -0.30
C LEU A 52 14.18 -13.85 -0.58
N ARG A 53 14.76 -13.48 -1.73
CA ARG A 53 16.17 -13.77 -2.04
C ARG A 53 17.15 -13.02 -1.15
N ARG A 54 16.83 -11.79 -0.74
CA ARG A 54 17.63 -11.01 0.23
C ARG A 54 17.54 -11.56 1.65
N LEU A 55 16.42 -12.22 1.97
CA LEU A 55 16.18 -12.86 3.26
C LEU A 55 16.69 -14.31 3.32
N GLN A 56 16.94 -14.94 2.15
CA GLN A 56 17.58 -16.26 2.12
C GLN A 56 19.03 -16.16 2.59
N PRO A 57 19.45 -17.00 3.55
CA PRO A 57 20.65 -16.77 4.33
C PRO A 57 21.86 -17.38 3.63
N GLU A 58 22.54 -16.59 2.82
CA GLU A 58 23.92 -16.88 2.46
C GLU A 58 24.75 -15.61 2.59
N GLN A 59 24.91 -15.11 3.83
CA GLN A 59 26.10 -14.42 4.38
C GLN A 59 25.83 -13.92 5.80
N VAL A 60 25.59 -14.86 6.73
CA VAL A 60 25.96 -14.66 8.14
C VAL A 60 27.26 -15.40 8.36
N GLN A 61 28.36 -14.87 7.84
CA GLN A 61 29.69 -15.19 8.37
C GLN A 61 29.83 -14.45 9.69
N THR A 62 29.41 -15.09 10.78
CA THR A 62 29.87 -14.72 12.11
C THR A 62 31.29 -15.26 12.26
N PRO A 63 32.33 -14.43 12.42
CA PRO A 63 33.66 -14.93 12.72
C PRO A 63 33.66 -15.39 14.18
N LYS A 64 33.42 -16.69 14.40
CA LYS A 64 33.35 -17.30 15.73
C LYS A 64 34.72 -17.69 16.33
N HIS A 65 35.86 -17.36 15.72
CA HIS A 65 37.16 -17.89 16.18
C HIS A 65 38.19 -16.85 16.68
N THR A 66 37.84 -15.57 16.82
CA THR A 66 38.79 -14.57 17.36
C THR A 66 38.44 -14.14 18.80
N PHE A 67 37.21 -14.41 19.26
CA PHE A 67 36.69 -13.81 20.49
C PHE A 67 37.13 -14.50 21.80
N GLU A 68 37.52 -15.77 21.78
CA GLU A 68 37.89 -16.47 23.03
C GLU A 68 39.30 -16.11 23.55
N SER A 69 40.21 -15.72 22.67
CA SER A 69 41.59 -15.33 23.05
C SER A 69 41.66 -13.94 23.68
N GLU A 70 40.74 -13.03 23.32
CA GLU A 70 40.66 -11.68 23.88
C GLU A 70 39.83 -11.64 25.17
N LEU A 71 38.82 -12.51 25.32
CA LEU A 71 38.00 -12.59 26.54
C LEU A 71 38.82 -13.04 27.76
N ALA A 72 39.77 -13.96 27.58
CA ALA A 72 40.65 -14.43 28.66
C ALA A 72 41.67 -13.37 29.11
N GLN A 73 42.08 -12.46 28.21
CA GLN A 73 42.99 -11.36 28.53
C GLN A 73 42.26 -10.13 29.09
N ALA A 74 40.98 -9.95 28.76
CA ALA A 74 40.13 -8.88 29.30
C ALA A 74 39.55 -9.17 30.69
N ALA A 75 39.40 -10.45 31.07
CA ALA A 75 38.84 -10.85 32.37
C ALA A 75 39.68 -10.41 33.59
N GLY A 76 40.96 -10.06 33.41
CA GLY A 76 41.82 -9.58 34.50
C GLY A 76 41.73 -8.07 34.79
N LYS A 77 40.96 -7.29 34.02
CA LYS A 77 41.08 -5.82 34.06
C LYS A 77 39.77 -5.01 34.11
N VAL A 78 38.61 -5.64 34.22
CA VAL A 78 37.30 -4.94 34.20
C VAL A 78 36.61 -5.06 35.55
N GLU A 79 37.23 -4.51 36.60
CA GLU A 79 36.53 -4.18 37.86
C GLU A 79 36.26 -2.68 37.97
N ARG A 80 36.05 -1.99 36.83
CA ARG A 80 35.78 -0.55 36.86
C ARG A 80 34.81 -0.10 35.77
N GLN A 81 33.67 0.38 36.25
CA GLN A 81 32.62 1.14 35.56
C GLN A 81 31.70 0.37 34.61
N GLU A 82 30.65 -0.23 35.20
CA GLU A 82 29.34 -0.25 34.57
C GLU A 82 28.84 1.20 34.45
N LYS A 83 28.97 1.80 33.27
CA LYS A 83 28.07 2.87 32.85
C LYS A 83 26.97 2.21 32.03
N GLY A 84 25.73 2.32 32.51
CA GLY A 84 24.55 1.87 31.79
C GLY A 84 24.56 2.43 30.37
N TYR A 85 24.45 1.54 29.39
CA TYR A 85 24.33 1.92 27.99
C TYR A 85 22.96 2.57 27.79
N GLU A 86 22.94 3.88 27.59
CA GLU A 86 21.79 4.56 27.00
C GLU A 86 22.00 4.60 25.47
N PRO A 87 21.05 4.08 24.68
CA PRO A 87 21.14 4.13 23.23
C PRO A 87 21.29 5.57 22.75
N PRO A 88 22.17 5.84 21.75
CA PRO A 88 22.32 7.17 21.20
C PRO A 88 21.01 7.65 20.59
N GLU A 89 20.65 8.92 20.84
CA GLU A 89 19.49 9.53 20.23
C GLU A 89 19.58 9.44 18.70
N PRO A 90 18.47 9.11 18.00
CA PRO A 90 18.47 8.99 16.55
C PRO A 90 18.93 10.30 15.93
N VAL A 91 20.01 10.26 15.15
CA VAL A 91 20.56 11.41 14.42
C VAL A 91 19.68 11.67 13.20
N GLY A 92 18.59 12.39 13.41
CA GLY A 92 17.67 12.85 12.38
C GLY A 92 16.53 13.64 13.00
N GLU A 93 16.05 14.66 12.29
CA GLU A 93 14.79 15.31 12.67
C GLU A 93 13.70 14.22 12.64
N ASN A 94 13.20 13.87 13.82
CA ASN A 94 12.03 13.00 13.99
C ASN A 94 10.78 13.77 13.54
N GLU A 95 10.74 14.21 12.28
CA GLU A 95 9.48 14.52 11.62
C GLU A 95 8.78 13.19 11.37
N ALA A 96 8.19 12.64 12.43
CA ALA A 96 7.21 11.58 12.29
C ALA A 96 6.17 12.09 11.29
N ARG A 97 6.23 11.59 10.05
CA ARG A 97 5.29 11.98 8.99
C ARG A 97 3.91 11.51 9.40
N VAL A 98 3.17 12.36 10.09
CA VAL A 98 1.83 12.04 10.58
C VAL A 98 0.89 12.09 9.39
N THR A 99 0.44 10.91 8.97
CA THR A 99 -0.55 10.81 7.89
C THR A 99 -1.83 11.56 8.27
N PRO A 100 -2.57 12.12 7.30
CA PRO A 100 -3.85 12.81 7.56
C PRO A 100 -4.85 11.94 8.33
N ALA A 101 -4.87 10.62 8.06
CA ALA A 101 -5.67 9.65 8.78
C ALA A 101 -5.32 9.58 10.29
N ALA A 102 -4.03 9.57 10.61
CA ALA A 102 -3.57 9.56 12.00
C ALA A 102 -3.88 10.90 12.71
N GLN A 103 -3.86 12.03 11.99
CA GLN A 103 -4.28 13.31 12.56
C GLN A 103 -5.79 13.33 12.84
N ALA A 104 -6.61 12.88 11.90
CA ALA A 104 -8.06 12.78 12.07
C ALA A 104 -8.44 11.91 13.29
N LEU A 105 -7.76 10.77 13.48
CA LEU A 105 -7.97 9.90 14.65
C LEU A 105 -7.58 10.57 15.96
N ARG A 106 -6.44 11.26 16.01
CA ARG A 106 -6.03 12.01 17.22
C ARG A 106 -7.05 13.08 17.58
N LEU A 107 -7.56 13.81 16.60
CA LEU A 107 -8.57 14.85 16.81
C LEU A 107 -9.92 14.26 17.26
N ALA A 108 -10.33 13.12 16.69
CA ALA A 108 -11.52 12.41 17.13
C ALA A 108 -11.39 11.87 18.57
N GLN A 109 -10.20 11.38 18.95
CA GLN A 109 -9.92 10.96 20.33
C GLN A 109 -9.96 12.12 21.33
N THR A 110 -9.63 13.34 20.90
CA THR A 110 -9.80 14.55 21.71
C THR A 110 -11.25 15.05 21.83
N GLY A 111 -12.20 14.37 21.15
CA GLY A 111 -13.63 14.67 21.23
C GLY A 111 -14.14 15.73 20.24
N LYS A 112 -13.34 16.11 19.23
CA LYS A 112 -13.78 17.05 18.19
C LYS A 112 -14.84 16.44 17.28
N SER A 113 -15.74 17.30 16.79
CA SER A 113 -16.77 16.88 15.84
C SER A 113 -16.18 16.58 14.46
N THR A 114 -16.85 15.75 13.67
CA THR A 114 -16.39 15.41 12.30
C THR A 114 -16.31 16.63 11.38
N GLN A 115 -17.11 17.66 11.65
CA GLN A 115 -17.08 18.94 10.94
C GLN A 115 -15.84 19.76 11.30
N GLU A 116 -15.52 19.87 12.58
CA GLU A 116 -14.31 20.58 13.05
C GLU A 116 -13.03 19.91 12.53
N ILE A 117 -13.01 18.57 12.48
CA ILE A 117 -11.87 17.82 11.94
C ILE A 117 -11.69 18.07 10.43
N ALA A 118 -12.79 18.18 9.69
CA ALA A 118 -12.78 18.48 8.27
C ALA A 118 -12.21 19.88 7.99
N GLU A 119 -12.61 20.87 8.80
CA GLU A 119 -12.10 22.24 8.73
C GLU A 119 -10.60 22.30 9.11
N ASP A 120 -10.20 21.67 10.22
CA ASP A 120 -8.81 21.68 10.70
C ASP A 120 -7.82 21.01 9.73
N LEU A 121 -8.27 19.97 9.03
CA LEU A 121 -7.44 19.21 8.09
C LEU A 121 -7.64 19.62 6.63
N THR A 122 -8.51 20.59 6.35
CA THR A 122 -8.93 20.97 4.99
C THR A 122 -9.40 19.77 4.14
N LEU A 123 -10.07 18.82 4.79
CA LEU A 123 -10.60 17.60 4.18
C LEU A 123 -12.13 17.69 4.00
N GLY A 124 -12.70 16.89 3.11
CA GLY A 124 -14.15 16.82 2.97
C GLY A 124 -14.80 16.13 4.18
N TYR A 125 -16.01 16.56 4.58
CA TYR A 125 -16.78 15.91 5.64
C TYR A 125 -16.88 14.39 5.46
N GLY A 126 -17.24 13.94 4.24
CA GLY A 126 -17.34 12.51 3.93
C GLY A 126 -16.00 11.78 3.91
N GLU A 127 -14.90 12.48 3.65
CA GLU A 127 -13.56 11.90 3.70
C GLU A 127 -13.13 11.63 5.15
N VAL A 128 -13.41 12.56 6.06
CA VAL A 128 -13.16 12.38 7.50
C VAL A 128 -14.03 11.24 8.05
N GLU A 129 -15.31 11.19 7.69
CA GLU A 129 -16.22 10.12 8.11
C GLU A 129 -15.71 8.75 7.63
N TRP A 130 -15.28 8.67 6.37
CA TRP A 130 -14.68 7.46 5.81
C TRP A 130 -13.38 7.06 6.52
N LEU A 131 -12.51 8.02 6.83
CA LEU A 131 -11.24 7.78 7.53
C LEU A 131 -11.48 7.20 8.93
N LEU A 132 -12.44 7.75 9.67
CA LEU A 132 -12.82 7.29 11.01
C LEU A 132 -13.48 5.90 10.94
N GLN A 133 -14.34 5.64 9.97
CA GLN A 133 -14.97 4.33 9.80
C GLN A 133 -13.96 3.22 9.45
N LYS A 134 -12.95 3.54 8.64
CA LYS A 134 -11.92 2.59 8.19
C LYS A 134 -10.94 2.21 9.30
N HIS A 135 -10.57 3.16 10.16
CA HIS A 135 -9.54 2.96 11.18
C HIS A 135 -10.07 2.81 12.60
N GLY A 136 -11.34 3.18 12.87
CA GLY A 136 -12.00 3.05 14.17
C GLY A 136 -12.59 1.66 14.46
N ARG A 137 -12.55 0.71 13.52
CA ARG A 137 -13.04 -0.68 13.68
C ARG A 137 -11.90 -1.68 13.98
N ARG A 138 -11.05 -1.38 14.96
CA ARG A 138 -10.10 -2.35 15.52
C ARG A 138 -10.46 -2.69 16.95
#